data_AF-A0A6M3XPG9-F1
#
_entry.id   AF-A0A6M3XPG9-F1
#
_cell.length_a   1.000
_cell.length_b   1.000
_cell.length_c   1.000
_cell.angle_alpha   90.00
_cell.angle_beta   90.00
_cell.angle_gamma   90.00
#
_symmetry.space_group_name_H-M   'P 1'
#
loop_
_entity.id
_entity.type
_entity.pdbx_description
1 polymer ?
#
loop_
_entity_poly.entity_id
_entity_poly.type
_entity_poly.pdbx_seq_one_letter_code
_entity_poly.pdbx_strand_id
1 'polypeptide(L)'
;MVVEVKEPEEVRVGVPRPNSPWQDEFVRCTVKRQVAKVGRRGGKTFGVAIKACLAFLGICWGCLGEGCTLCDNTGRTKQKRVLYAAPTAEQVTKFWFEVVDTLSPGIESGIYKKDETEHVIEIPRTEIRIKAKTAWNANTMRGDWGDVVIMEEYQLWNEDAWQDVVQPMLLDTDGTAIFIYTPPSLKTEGVSKAKDPRHASKLFKKALEDKTGRWETFHATSHDNPS
;
A
#
# COMPACT_ATOMS: atom_id res chain seq x y z
N MET A 1 -27.71 22.47 31.71
CA MET A 1 -26.49 21.95 31.06
C MET A 1 -26.45 22.54 29.67
N VAL A 2 -25.57 23.50 29.42
CA VAL A 2 -25.39 24.11 28.09
C VAL A 2 -24.39 23.22 27.36
N VAL A 3 -24.83 22.58 26.28
CA VAL A 3 -23.94 21.85 25.38
C VAL A 3 -23.53 22.83 24.30
N GLU A 4 -22.29 23.31 24.34
CA GLU A 4 -21.74 24.08 23.22
C GLU A 4 -21.48 23.12 22.05
N VAL A 5 -22.20 23.34 20.96
CA VAL A 5 -21.92 22.69 19.68
C VAL A 5 -20.76 23.45 19.04
N LYS A 6 -19.53 22.94 19.17
CA LYS A 6 -18.40 23.44 18.37
C LYS A 6 -18.57 22.98 16.93
N GLU A 7 -18.40 23.89 15.98
CA GLU A 7 -18.30 23.52 14.57
C GLU A 7 -17.10 22.56 14.38
N PRO A 8 -17.23 21.54 13.51
CA PRO A 8 -16.14 20.61 13.27
C PRO A 8 -14.95 21.36 12.68
N GLU A 9 -13.79 21.22 13.33
CA GLU A 9 -12.53 21.82 12.88
C GLU A 9 -12.08 21.14 11.57
N GLU A 10 -11.88 21.94 10.52
CA GLU A 10 -11.39 21.45 9.22
C GLU A 10 -9.87 21.26 9.29
N VAL A 11 -9.41 20.01 9.13
CA VAL A 11 -7.99 19.67 9.13
C VAL A 11 -7.55 19.30 7.73
N ARG A 12 -6.51 19.98 7.25
CA ARG A 12 -5.93 19.74 5.93
C ARG A 12 -4.74 18.80 6.05
N VAL A 13 -4.82 17.69 5.31
CA VAL A 13 -3.74 16.70 5.21
C VAL A 13 -3.13 16.80 3.82
N GLY A 14 -1.87 17.23 3.73
CA GLY A 14 -1.13 17.32 2.49
C GLY A 14 -0.47 15.98 2.16
N VAL A 15 -0.96 15.27 1.14
CA VAL A 15 -0.31 14.05 0.67
C VAL A 15 0.82 14.41 -0.30
N PRO A 16 2.05 13.89 -0.09
CA PRO A 16 3.17 14.14 -1.00
C PRO A 16 2.87 13.72 -2.44
N ARG A 17 3.47 14.42 -3.39
CA ARG A 17 3.40 14.03 -4.80
C ARG A 17 4.46 12.95 -5.13
N PRO A 18 4.18 12.06 -6.07
CA PRO A 18 5.18 11.17 -6.65
C PRO A 18 6.36 11.96 -7.25
N ASN A 19 7.59 11.47 -7.07
CA ASN A 19 8.81 12.17 -7.49
C ASN A 19 9.37 11.68 -8.82
N SER A 20 8.79 10.65 -9.41
CA SER A 20 9.21 10.09 -10.69
C SER A 20 8.00 9.65 -11.53
N PRO A 21 8.14 9.58 -12.87
CA PRO A 21 7.03 9.19 -13.75
C PRO A 21 6.44 7.82 -13.41
N TRP A 22 7.30 6.83 -13.10
CA TRP A 22 6.84 5.48 -12.77
C TRP A 22 6.06 5.46 -11.44
N GLN A 23 6.48 6.27 -10.45
CA GLN A 23 5.75 6.39 -9.19
C GLN A 23 4.39 7.05 -9.41
N ASP A 24 4.30 8.07 -10.27
CA ASP A 24 3.03 8.72 -10.59
C ASP A 24 2.05 7.75 -11.24
N GLU A 25 2.51 7.00 -12.25
CA GLU A 25 1.74 5.96 -12.91
C GLU A 25 1.28 4.88 -11.92
N PHE A 26 2.20 4.40 -11.09
CA PHE A 26 1.93 3.41 -10.06
C PHE A 26 0.92 3.90 -9.02
N VAL A 27 1.08 5.12 -8.50
CA VAL A 27 0.17 5.71 -7.50
C VAL A 27 -1.21 5.91 -8.10
N ARG A 28 -1.32 6.37 -9.36
CA ARG A 28 -2.59 6.61 -10.04
C ARG A 28 -3.34 5.36 -10.46
N CYS A 29 -2.65 4.23 -10.59
CA CYS A 29 -3.26 2.97 -11.04
C CYS A 29 -4.43 2.51 -10.15
N THR A 30 -5.60 2.27 -10.76
CA THR A 30 -6.82 1.79 -10.08
C THR A 30 -7.07 0.30 -10.27
N VAL A 31 -6.24 -0.39 -11.06
CA VAL A 31 -6.34 -1.83 -11.33
C VAL A 31 -6.18 -2.64 -10.05
N LYS A 32 -6.89 -3.77 -9.95
CA LYS A 32 -7.06 -4.52 -8.70
C LYS A 32 -5.87 -5.40 -8.33
N ARG A 33 -5.02 -5.77 -9.28
CA ARG A 33 -3.78 -6.51 -9.01
C ARG A 33 -2.63 -5.72 -9.63
N GLN A 34 -1.70 -5.27 -8.81
CA GLN A 34 -0.60 -4.40 -9.23
C GLN A 34 0.72 -5.06 -8.87
N VAL A 35 1.63 -5.22 -9.83
CA VAL A 35 2.94 -5.83 -9.58
C VAL A 35 4.04 -4.86 -10.00
N ALA A 36 4.79 -4.34 -9.04
CA ALA A 36 5.91 -3.43 -9.29
C ALA A 36 7.24 -4.16 -9.06
N LYS A 37 7.99 -4.33 -10.15
CA LYS A 37 9.37 -4.84 -10.16
C LYS A 37 10.32 -3.65 -10.18
N VAL A 38 10.84 -3.25 -9.02
CA VAL A 38 11.58 -1.99 -8.89
C VAL A 38 12.93 -2.19 -8.23
N GLY A 39 13.98 -1.61 -8.81
CA GLY A 39 15.34 -1.65 -8.27
C GLY A 39 15.49 -1.02 -6.88
N ARG A 40 16.61 -1.32 -6.21
CA ARG A 40 16.95 -0.67 -4.93
C ARG A 40 17.00 0.85 -5.12
N ARG A 41 16.53 1.60 -4.11
CA ARG A 41 16.43 3.08 -4.14
C ARG A 41 15.55 3.64 -5.27
N GLY A 42 14.73 2.80 -5.93
CA GLY A 42 13.79 3.28 -6.94
C GLY A 42 12.61 4.09 -6.40
N GLY A 43 12.44 4.21 -5.07
CA GLY A 43 11.35 4.97 -4.46
C GLY A 43 10.08 4.16 -4.18
N LYS A 44 10.15 2.82 -4.17
CA LYS A 44 8.99 1.93 -3.99
C LYS A 44 8.20 2.17 -2.70
N THR A 45 8.89 2.25 -1.56
CA THR A 45 8.27 2.38 -0.24
C THR A 45 7.52 3.71 -0.10
N PHE A 46 8.08 4.79 -0.67
CA PHE A 46 7.43 6.10 -0.71
C PHE A 46 6.16 6.09 -1.57
N GLY A 47 6.22 5.50 -2.77
CA GLY A 47 5.06 5.37 -3.65
C GLY A 47 3.91 4.58 -3.02
N VAL A 48 4.20 3.47 -2.33
CA VAL A 48 3.14 2.72 -1.62
C VAL A 48 2.61 3.45 -0.39
N ALA A 49 3.43 4.25 0.31
CA ALA A 49 2.97 5.08 1.43
C ALA A 49 1.99 6.18 0.96
N ILE A 50 2.29 6.88 -0.14
CA ILE A 50 1.37 7.83 -0.78
C ILE A 50 0.05 7.12 -1.11
N LYS A 51 0.13 5.99 -1.82
CA LYS A 51 -1.06 5.25 -2.25
C LYS A 51 -1.91 4.76 -1.08
N ALA A 52 -1.28 4.32 0.01
CA ALA A 52 -1.93 3.94 1.26
C ALA A 52 -2.67 5.13 1.90
N CYS A 53 -2.01 6.28 2.03
CA CYS A 53 -2.62 7.49 2.57
C CYS A 53 -3.82 7.95 1.74
N LEU A 54 -3.71 7.97 0.41
CA LEU A 54 -4.83 8.30 -0.47
C LEU A 54 -6.02 7.36 -0.27
N ALA A 55 -5.77 6.05 -0.12
CA ALA A 55 -6.82 5.07 0.10
C ALA A 55 -7.51 5.24 1.46
N PHE A 56 -6.75 5.51 2.52
CA PHE A 56 -7.26 5.81 3.86
C PHE A 56 -8.09 7.10 3.89
N LEU A 57 -7.61 8.15 3.22
CA LEU A 57 -8.29 9.45 3.12
C LEU A 57 -9.48 9.45 2.17
N GLY A 58 -9.70 8.38 1.40
CA GLY A 58 -10.76 8.32 0.40
C GLY A 58 -10.52 9.28 -0.75
N ILE A 59 -9.26 9.48 -1.15
CA ILE A 59 -8.89 10.30 -2.30
C ILE A 59 -8.74 9.38 -3.51
N CYS A 60 -9.34 9.77 -4.63
CA CYS A 60 -9.29 8.99 -5.86
C CYS A 60 -7.86 8.88 -6.37
N TRP A 61 -7.34 7.66 -6.50
CA TRP A 61 -6.01 7.42 -7.05
C TRP A 61 -5.85 7.97 -8.47
N GLY A 62 -6.83 7.75 -9.36
CA GLY A 62 -6.70 8.10 -10.78
C GLY A 62 -6.44 9.59 -11.04
N CYS A 63 -7.09 10.47 -10.26
CA CYS A 63 -6.95 11.93 -10.40
C CYS A 63 -6.22 12.61 -9.24
N LEU A 64 -5.79 11.88 -8.21
CA LEU A 64 -5.16 12.43 -7.02
C LEU A 64 -5.97 13.57 -6.35
N GLY A 65 -7.31 13.48 -6.42
CA GLY A 65 -8.21 14.47 -5.82
C GLY A 65 -8.69 15.58 -6.76
N GLU A 66 -8.18 15.67 -7.99
CA GLU A 66 -8.59 16.72 -8.95
C GLU A 66 -10.00 16.49 -9.54
N GLY A 67 -10.48 15.25 -9.51
CA GLY A 67 -11.72 14.84 -10.17
C GLY A 67 -11.46 14.17 -11.52
N CYS A 68 -12.10 13.03 -11.76
CA CYS A 68 -12.14 12.37 -13.06
C CYS A 68 -13.41 11.53 -13.19
N THR A 69 -13.61 10.94 -14.36
CA THR A 69 -14.75 10.07 -14.66
C THR A 69 -14.84 8.83 -13.76
N LEU A 70 -13.73 8.35 -13.18
CA LEU A 70 -13.73 7.21 -12.28
C LEU A 70 -14.31 7.52 -10.89
N CYS A 71 -14.37 8.80 -10.51
CA CYS A 71 -14.90 9.26 -9.23
C CYS A 71 -16.02 10.28 -9.39
N ASP A 72 -16.71 10.27 -10.55
CA ASP A 72 -17.80 11.20 -10.87
C ASP A 72 -17.39 12.67 -10.68
N ASN A 73 -16.14 13.00 -11.05
CA ASN A 73 -15.51 14.32 -10.90
C ASN A 73 -15.41 14.85 -9.47
N THR A 74 -15.61 14.02 -8.44
CA THR A 74 -15.57 14.45 -7.04
C THR A 74 -14.15 14.52 -6.47
N GLY A 75 -13.19 13.83 -7.09
CA GLY A 75 -11.86 13.62 -6.52
C GLY A 75 -11.83 12.62 -5.35
N ARG A 76 -12.98 12.06 -4.97
CA ARG A 76 -13.15 11.23 -3.77
C ARG A 76 -13.55 9.81 -4.12
N THR A 77 -13.14 8.86 -3.29
CA THR A 77 -13.56 7.46 -3.33
C THR A 77 -13.86 6.98 -1.93
N LYS A 78 -14.49 5.81 -1.79
CA LYS A 78 -14.66 5.18 -0.48
C LYS A 78 -13.31 5.01 0.22
N GLN A 79 -13.27 5.36 1.51
CA GLN A 79 -12.12 5.08 2.37
C GLN A 79 -11.91 3.57 2.50
N LYS A 80 -10.65 3.16 2.57
CA LYS A 80 -10.26 1.75 2.56
C LYS A 80 -9.40 1.40 3.76
N ARG A 81 -9.53 0.16 4.23
CA ARG A 81 -8.58 -0.48 5.15
C ARG A 81 -7.33 -0.85 4.37
N VAL A 82 -6.19 -0.33 4.80
CA VAL A 82 -4.89 -0.63 4.19
C VAL A 82 -4.11 -1.54 5.12
N LEU A 83 -3.62 -2.64 4.59
CA LEU A 83 -2.72 -3.55 5.27
C LEU A 83 -1.42 -3.62 4.49
N TYR A 84 -0.39 -3.01 5.06
CA TYR A 84 0.98 -3.10 4.57
C TYR A 84 1.72 -4.20 5.34
N ALA A 85 2.46 -5.02 4.62
CA ALA A 85 3.25 -6.08 5.21
C ALA A 85 4.60 -6.20 4.53
N ALA A 86 5.65 -6.40 5.33
CA ALA A 86 7.02 -6.59 4.87
C ALA A 86 7.75 -7.66 5.70
N PRO A 87 8.79 -8.32 5.17
CA PRO A 87 9.53 -9.35 5.90
C PRO A 87 10.28 -8.86 7.15
N THR A 88 10.72 -7.60 7.19
CA THR A 88 11.54 -7.06 8.29
C THR A 88 10.91 -5.87 8.98
N ALA A 89 11.22 -5.70 10.27
CA ALA A 89 10.77 -4.56 11.06
C ALA A 89 11.28 -3.22 10.49
N GLU A 90 12.51 -3.18 9.98
CA GLU A 90 13.10 -1.96 9.38
C GLU A 90 12.28 -1.45 8.18
N GLN A 91 11.76 -2.37 7.36
CA GLN A 91 10.90 -2.03 6.22
C GLN A 91 9.56 -1.46 6.69
N VAL A 92 8.96 -2.10 7.70
CA VAL A 92 7.76 -1.60 8.37
C VAL A 92 7.99 -0.21 8.93
N THR A 93 9.09 0.02 9.65
CA THR A 93 9.43 1.33 10.22
C THR A 93 9.59 2.41 9.13
N LYS A 94 10.22 2.09 7.98
CA LYS A 94 10.35 3.06 6.89
C LYS A 94 9.00 3.42 6.28
N PHE A 95 8.15 2.45 5.97
CA PHE A 95 6.79 2.72 5.50
C PHE A 95 5.99 3.52 6.53
N TRP A 96 6.06 3.12 7.79
CA TRP A 96 5.35 3.74 8.89
C TRP A 96 5.72 5.20 9.09
N PHE A 97 7.02 5.52 9.02
CA PHE A 97 7.50 6.90 9.07
C PHE A 97 6.83 7.79 8.02
N GLU A 98 6.78 7.36 6.75
CA GLU A 98 6.16 8.13 5.66
C GLU A 98 4.65 8.36 5.88
N VAL A 99 3.97 7.34 6.40
CA VAL A 99 2.52 7.42 6.69
C VAL A 99 2.25 8.36 7.86
N VAL A 100 3.00 8.24 8.95
CA VAL A 100 2.85 9.10 10.14
C VAL A 100 3.15 10.55 9.78
N ASP A 101 4.22 10.81 9.03
CA ASP A 101 4.58 12.15 8.57
C ASP A 101 3.44 12.76 7.73
N THR A 102 2.96 12.02 6.73
CA THR A 102 1.86 12.46 5.86
C THR A 102 0.57 12.73 6.64
N LEU A 103 0.22 11.86 7.60
CA LEU A 103 -1.04 11.93 8.34
C LEU A 103 -0.93 12.74 9.66
N SER A 104 0.23 13.33 9.95
CA SER A 104 0.50 14.08 11.18
C SER A 104 -0.57 15.13 11.50
N PRO A 105 -1.10 15.95 10.55
CA PRO A 105 -2.11 16.95 10.91
C PRO A 105 -3.40 16.32 11.46
N GLY A 106 -3.81 15.17 10.91
CA GLY A 106 -5.00 14.45 11.37
C GLY A 106 -4.79 13.71 12.70
N ILE A 107 -3.55 13.30 12.98
CA ILE A 107 -3.16 12.68 14.25
C ILE A 107 -3.11 13.73 15.36
N GLU A 108 -2.45 14.86 15.12
CA GLU A 108 -2.24 15.94 16.08
C GLU A 108 -3.56 16.63 16.47
N SER A 109 -4.50 16.73 15.53
CA SER A 109 -5.86 17.23 15.79
C SER A 109 -6.78 16.21 16.49
N GLY A 110 -6.32 14.97 16.70
CA GLY A 110 -7.09 13.91 17.34
C GLY A 110 -8.20 13.30 16.46
N ILE A 111 -8.27 13.66 15.17
CA ILE A 111 -9.20 13.04 14.22
C ILE A 111 -8.82 11.58 13.99
N TYR A 112 -7.53 11.29 13.91
CA TYR A 112 -6.99 9.95 13.77
C TYR A 112 -6.36 9.50 15.08
N LYS A 113 -6.61 8.25 15.46
CA LYS A 113 -5.92 7.61 16.59
C LYS A 113 -4.74 6.83 16.05
N LYS A 114 -3.55 7.10 16.60
CA LYS A 114 -2.33 6.35 16.31
C LYS A 114 -1.99 5.40 17.45
N ASP A 115 -1.69 4.16 17.10
CA ASP A 115 -1.00 3.18 17.94
C ASP A 115 0.39 2.93 17.36
N GLU A 116 1.41 3.39 18.08
CA GLU A 116 2.80 3.28 17.64
C GLU A 116 3.33 1.84 17.77
N THR A 117 2.82 1.06 18.72
CA THR A 117 3.30 -0.30 18.98
C THR A 117 2.78 -1.25 17.92
N GLU A 118 1.48 -1.18 17.64
CA GLU A 118 0.81 -2.00 16.62
C GLU A 118 0.97 -1.45 15.20
N HIS A 119 1.58 -0.28 15.04
CA HIS A 119 1.71 0.45 13.78
C HIS A 119 0.35 0.61 13.08
N VAL A 120 -0.63 1.15 13.82
CA VAL A 120 -2.01 1.39 13.35
C VAL A 120 -2.36 2.87 13.41
N ILE A 121 -2.88 3.42 12.33
CA ILE A 121 -3.62 4.68 12.32
C ILE A 121 -5.07 4.36 11.95
N GLU A 122 -6.02 4.71 12.81
CA GLU A 122 -7.45 4.42 12.64
C GLU A 122 -8.31 5.68 12.74
N ILE A 123 -9.45 5.66 12.06
CA ILE A 123 -10.52 6.63 12.30
C ILE A 123 -11.38 6.08 13.46
N PRO A 124 -11.41 6.75 14.62
CA PRO A 124 -12.11 6.24 15.80
C PRO A 124 -13.57 5.89 15.49
N ARG A 125 -14.05 4.77 16.06
CA ARG A 125 -15.42 4.25 15.89
C ARG A 125 -15.74 3.79 14.45
N THR A 126 -14.73 3.49 13.65
CA THR A 126 -14.87 2.83 12.34
C THR A 126 -13.87 1.68 12.23
N GLU A 127 -13.96 0.87 11.18
CA GLU A 127 -12.92 -0.11 10.84
C GLU A 127 -11.81 0.46 9.93
N ILE A 128 -11.93 1.72 9.47
CA ILE A 128 -10.99 2.32 8.53
C ILE A 128 -9.66 2.57 9.22
N ARG A 129 -8.62 1.94 8.68
CA ARG A 129 -7.27 1.99 9.26
C ARG A 129 -6.18 1.78 8.21
N ILE A 130 -4.98 2.28 8.50
CA ILE A 130 -3.72 1.77 7.94
C ILE A 130 -3.06 0.94 9.04
N LYS A 131 -2.69 -0.30 8.73
CA LYS A 131 -1.85 -1.14 9.59
C LYS A 131 -0.60 -1.57 8.84
N ALA A 132 0.56 -1.48 9.49
CA ALA A 132 1.81 -2.00 9.00
C ALA A 132 2.29 -3.16 9.88
N LYS A 133 2.73 -4.28 9.30
CA LYS A 133 3.20 -5.43 10.10
C LYS A 133 4.35 -6.18 9.44
N THR A 134 5.06 -6.96 10.25
CA THR A 134 5.98 -7.96 9.71
C THR A 134 5.21 -9.20 9.26
N ALA A 135 5.41 -9.61 8.02
CA ALA A 135 4.90 -10.88 7.50
C ALA A 135 5.74 -11.36 6.31
N TRP A 136 5.82 -12.68 6.16
CA TRP A 136 6.57 -13.34 5.09
C TRP A 136 6.00 -14.72 4.71
N ASN A 137 4.86 -15.12 5.29
CA ASN A 137 4.16 -16.38 5.02
C ASN A 137 2.69 -16.29 5.46
N ALA A 138 1.90 -17.33 5.17
CA ALA A 138 0.49 -17.38 5.52
C ALA A 138 0.25 -17.19 7.04
N ASN A 139 1.02 -17.84 7.90
CA ASN A 139 0.82 -17.77 9.36
C ASN A 139 0.99 -16.36 9.92
N THR A 140 2.04 -15.65 9.48
CA THR A 140 2.31 -14.26 9.89
C THR A 140 1.35 -13.27 9.25
N MET A 141 0.78 -13.60 8.08
CA MET A 141 -0.18 -12.76 7.38
C MET A 141 -1.61 -12.84 7.96
N ARG A 142 -1.98 -13.96 8.60
CA ARG A 142 -3.31 -14.17 9.20
C ARG A 142 -3.62 -13.17 10.32
N GLY A 143 -4.92 -13.02 10.61
CA GLY A 143 -5.44 -12.25 11.75
C GLY A 143 -5.71 -10.76 11.46
N ASP A 144 -5.38 -10.29 10.26
CA ASP A 144 -5.66 -8.92 9.83
C ASP A 144 -6.57 -8.90 8.59
N TRP A 145 -7.10 -7.72 8.29
CA TRP A 145 -8.01 -7.49 7.17
C TRP A 145 -7.66 -6.18 6.47
N GLY A 146 -7.76 -6.16 5.14
CA GLY A 146 -7.56 -4.98 4.31
C GLY A 146 -8.37 -5.02 3.01
N ASP A 147 -8.84 -3.85 2.57
CA ASP A 147 -9.41 -3.64 1.23
C ASP A 147 -8.30 -3.30 0.22
N VAL A 148 -7.14 -2.86 0.71
CA VAL A 148 -5.88 -2.71 -0.03
C VAL A 148 -4.79 -3.44 0.74
N VAL A 149 -4.19 -4.47 0.15
CA VAL A 149 -3.11 -5.25 0.76
C VAL A 149 -1.82 -5.05 -0.03
N ILE A 150 -0.77 -4.59 0.66
CA ILE A 150 0.53 -4.27 0.09
C ILE A 150 1.56 -5.26 0.64
N MET A 151 2.17 -6.04 -0.24
CA MET A 151 3.21 -7.02 0.09
C MET A 151 4.56 -6.50 -0.40
N GLU A 152 5.38 -5.99 0.54
CA GLU A 152 6.71 -5.49 0.25
C GLU A 152 7.77 -6.60 0.27
N GLU A 153 8.74 -6.49 -0.64
CA GLU A 153 9.74 -7.52 -0.94
C GLU A 153 9.11 -8.89 -1.13
N TYR A 154 8.04 -8.97 -1.95
CA TYR A 154 7.28 -10.19 -2.15
C TYR A 154 8.15 -11.39 -2.56
N GLN A 155 9.25 -11.19 -3.27
CA GLN A 155 10.21 -12.25 -3.63
C GLN A 155 10.84 -12.98 -2.43
N LEU A 156 10.79 -12.40 -1.23
CA LEU A 156 11.28 -13.01 0.01
C LEU A 156 10.21 -13.82 0.75
N TRP A 157 8.95 -13.71 0.33
CA TRP A 157 7.83 -14.37 0.99
C TRP A 157 7.73 -15.83 0.55
N ASN A 158 7.17 -16.65 1.43
CA ASN A 158 6.50 -17.86 0.98
C ASN A 158 5.24 -17.46 0.19
N GLU A 159 5.19 -17.87 -1.07
CA GLU A 159 4.14 -17.55 -2.02
C GLU A 159 2.73 -17.98 -1.59
N ASP A 160 2.60 -18.95 -0.68
CA ASP A 160 1.33 -19.42 -0.12
C ASP A 160 0.57 -18.31 0.60
N ALA A 161 1.26 -17.29 1.14
CA ALA A 161 0.62 -16.15 1.79
C ALA A 161 -0.40 -15.46 0.88
N TRP A 162 -0.13 -15.42 -0.43
CA TRP A 162 -1.05 -14.88 -1.40
C TRP A 162 -2.27 -15.79 -1.58
N GLN A 163 -2.07 -17.07 -1.90
CA GLN A 163 -3.16 -18.00 -2.25
C GLN A 163 -4.04 -18.35 -1.04
N ASP A 164 -3.43 -18.52 0.13
CA ASP A 164 -4.12 -19.09 1.29
C ASP A 164 -4.71 -18.04 2.25
N VAL A 165 -4.33 -16.77 2.08
CA VAL A 165 -4.72 -15.69 3.01
C VAL A 165 -5.16 -14.44 2.26
N VAL A 166 -4.27 -13.81 1.49
CA VAL A 166 -4.54 -12.47 0.94
C VAL A 166 -5.58 -12.53 -0.18
N GLN A 167 -5.49 -13.49 -1.10
CA GLN A 167 -6.46 -13.62 -2.18
C GLN A 167 -7.88 -13.88 -1.64
N PRO A 168 -8.11 -14.85 -0.71
CA PRO A 168 -9.40 -15.02 -0.05
C PRO A 168 -9.92 -13.74 0.62
N MET A 169 -9.09 -13.04 1.40
CA MET A 169 -9.43 -11.77 2.06
C MET A 169 -9.95 -10.72 1.08
N LEU A 170 -9.38 -10.65 -0.12
CA LEU A 170 -9.76 -9.67 -1.14
C LEU A 170 -10.94 -10.09 -2.01
N LEU A 171 -11.34 -11.37 -2.00
CA LEU A 171 -12.56 -11.82 -2.68
C LEU A 171 -13.79 -11.24 -2.01
N ASP A 172 -13.78 -11.16 -0.68
CA ASP A 172 -14.91 -10.64 0.11
C ASP A 172 -15.15 -9.14 -0.09
N THR A 173 -14.14 -8.39 -0.56
CA THR A 173 -14.18 -6.92 -0.68
C THR A 173 -14.00 -6.39 -2.10
N ASP A 174 -13.80 -7.27 -3.09
CA ASP A 174 -13.20 -6.92 -4.39
C ASP A 174 -11.98 -6.00 -4.22
N GLY A 175 -11.14 -6.30 -3.22
CA GLY A 175 -10.05 -5.45 -2.80
C GLY A 175 -8.87 -5.45 -3.77
N THR A 176 -7.92 -4.55 -3.53
CA THR A 176 -6.70 -4.38 -4.34
C THR A 176 -5.52 -5.11 -3.69
N ALA A 177 -4.76 -5.88 -4.49
CA ALA A 177 -3.49 -6.46 -4.08
C ALA A 177 -2.34 -5.74 -4.78
N ILE A 178 -1.32 -5.37 -4.02
CA ILE A 178 -0.12 -4.70 -4.52
C ILE A 178 1.09 -5.54 -4.12
N PHE A 179 1.84 -6.01 -5.11
CA PHE A 179 3.06 -6.76 -4.94
C PHE A 179 4.22 -5.87 -5.35
N ILE A 180 5.10 -5.50 -4.42
CA ILE A 180 6.33 -4.78 -4.76
C ILE A 180 7.52 -5.64 -4.44
N TYR A 181 8.49 -5.69 -5.35
CA TYR A 181 9.64 -6.55 -5.17
C TYR A 181 10.87 -6.02 -5.87
N THR A 182 12.02 -6.26 -5.26
CA THR A 182 13.31 -5.98 -5.88
C THR A 182 13.79 -7.23 -6.61
N PRO A 183 14.23 -7.13 -7.89
CA PRO A 183 14.84 -8.27 -8.57
C PRO A 183 16.00 -8.83 -7.75
N PRO A 184 16.07 -10.16 -7.57
CA PRO A 184 17.12 -10.76 -6.75
C PRO A 184 18.51 -10.43 -7.33
N SER A 185 19.42 -9.99 -6.45
CA SER A 185 20.85 -9.95 -6.74
C SER A 185 21.50 -11.23 -6.25
N LEU A 186 22.68 -11.59 -6.76
CA LEU A 186 23.48 -12.76 -6.32
C LEU A 186 23.67 -12.85 -4.79
N LYS A 187 23.50 -11.75 -4.05
CA LYS A 187 23.64 -11.68 -2.58
C LYS A 187 22.38 -12.03 -1.78
N THR A 188 21.25 -12.34 -2.42
CA THR A 188 19.92 -12.41 -1.75
C THR A 188 19.44 -13.83 -1.46
N GLU A 189 20.23 -14.85 -1.81
CA GLU A 189 19.79 -16.26 -1.79
C GLU A 189 19.61 -16.85 -0.37
N GLY A 190 20.16 -16.25 0.68
CA GLY A 190 20.12 -16.80 2.05
C GLY A 190 18.98 -16.32 2.96
N VAL A 191 18.19 -15.32 2.55
CA VAL A 191 17.19 -14.66 3.44
C VAL A 191 15.74 -15.01 3.05
N SER A 192 15.52 -15.50 1.83
CA SER A 192 14.18 -15.77 1.33
C SER A 192 13.50 -16.92 2.07
N LYS A 193 12.20 -16.77 2.31
CA LYS A 193 11.30 -17.80 2.84
C LYS A 193 10.45 -18.44 1.74
N ALA A 194 10.70 -18.09 0.49
CA ALA A 194 10.02 -18.62 -0.68
C ALA A 194 10.28 -20.13 -0.86
N LYS A 195 9.24 -20.87 -1.28
CA LYS A 195 9.42 -22.24 -1.76
C LYS A 195 9.99 -22.22 -3.18
N ASP A 196 9.45 -21.35 -4.04
CA ASP A 196 10.01 -21.02 -5.35
C ASP A 196 10.69 -19.63 -5.32
N PRO A 197 12.03 -19.56 -5.35
CA PRO A 197 12.77 -18.29 -5.36
C PRO A 197 12.42 -17.36 -6.54
N ARG A 198 11.78 -17.89 -7.60
CA ARG A 198 11.36 -17.11 -8.77
C ARG A 198 9.87 -16.76 -8.78
N HIS A 199 9.10 -17.08 -7.74
CA HIS A 199 7.64 -16.91 -7.72
C HIS A 199 7.22 -15.47 -8.06
N ALA A 200 7.86 -14.45 -7.49
CA ALA A 200 7.55 -13.05 -7.78
C ALA A 200 7.84 -12.68 -9.25
N SER A 201 8.93 -13.20 -9.83
CA SER A 201 9.24 -12.98 -11.25
C SER A 201 8.30 -13.74 -12.18
N LYS A 202 7.84 -14.93 -11.79
CA LYS A 202 6.80 -15.68 -12.51
C LYS A 202 5.45 -14.96 -12.44
N LEU A 203 5.10 -14.40 -11.28
CA LEU A 203 3.89 -13.59 -11.10
C LEU A 203 3.93 -12.36 -12.02
N PHE A 204 5.04 -11.63 -12.03
CA PHE A 204 5.23 -10.48 -12.91
C PHE A 204 5.09 -10.86 -14.39
N LYS A 205 5.69 -11.96 -14.82
CA LYS A 205 5.54 -12.46 -16.20
C LYS A 205 4.08 -12.82 -16.52
N LYS A 206 3.37 -13.49 -15.61
CA LYS A 206 1.94 -13.80 -15.79
C LYS A 206 1.08 -12.53 -15.86
N ALA A 207 1.39 -11.53 -15.04
CA ALA A 207 0.69 -10.25 -15.03
C ALA A 207 0.92 -9.46 -16.33
N LEU A 208 2.13 -9.50 -16.89
CA LEU A 208 2.44 -8.91 -18.21
C LEU A 208 1.65 -9.58 -19.36
N GLU A 209 1.38 -10.88 -19.23
CA GLU A 209 0.63 -11.65 -20.24
C GLU A 209 -0.88 -11.55 -20.06
N ASP A 210 -1.36 -10.90 -18.99
CA ASP A 210 -2.80 -10.73 -18.72
C ASP A 210 -3.46 -9.81 -19.76
N LYS A 211 -4.61 -10.24 -20.26
CA LYS A 211 -5.44 -9.48 -21.20
C LYS A 211 -6.81 -9.14 -20.63
N THR A 212 -7.07 -9.53 -19.38
CA THR A 212 -8.37 -9.30 -18.73
C THR A 212 -8.50 -7.89 -18.16
N GLY A 213 -7.40 -7.16 -18.03
CA GLY A 213 -7.34 -5.86 -17.36
C GLY A 213 -7.39 -5.97 -15.84
N ARG A 214 -7.25 -7.18 -15.29
CA ARG A 214 -7.24 -7.41 -13.84
C ARG A 214 -5.86 -7.12 -13.24
N TRP A 215 -4.81 -7.22 -14.05
CA TRP A 215 -3.42 -7.00 -13.66
C TRP A 215 -2.82 -5.77 -14.33
N GLU A 216 -1.98 -5.07 -13.59
CA GLU A 216 -1.12 -4.00 -14.09
C GLU A 216 0.32 -4.21 -13.59
N THR A 217 1.31 -3.90 -14.43
CA THR A 217 2.72 -4.13 -14.12
C THR A 217 3.55 -2.87 -14.25
N PHE A 218 4.45 -2.65 -13.29
CA PHE A 218 5.36 -1.52 -13.27
C PHE A 218 6.80 -1.99 -13.20
N HIS A 219 7.68 -1.33 -13.94
CA HIS A 219 9.11 -1.63 -13.94
C HIS A 219 9.93 -0.35 -13.89
N ALA A 220 10.85 -0.28 -12.94
CA ALA A 220 11.79 0.83 -12.82
C ALA A 220 13.13 0.35 -12.25
N THR A 221 14.20 0.99 -12.67
CA THR A 221 15.58 0.76 -12.22
C THR A 221 16.04 1.90 -11.31
N SER A 222 17.21 1.77 -10.70
CA SER A 222 17.78 2.84 -9.89
C SER A 222 18.12 4.11 -10.68
N HIS A 223 18.25 4.02 -12.01
CA HIS A 223 18.48 5.20 -12.86
C HIS A 223 17.21 6.02 -13.10
N ASP A 224 16.04 5.41 -12.91
CA ASP A 224 14.74 6.03 -13.16
C ASP A 224 14.24 6.87 -11.96
N ASN A 225 15.05 6.95 -10.89
CA ASN A 225 14.82 7.82 -9.74
C ASN A 225 16.08 8.66 -9.48
N PRO A 226 16.29 9.78 -10.21
CA PRO A 226 17.39 10.69 -9.93
C PRO A 226 17.15 11.30 -8.54
N SER A 227 17.97 10.89 -7.58
CA SER A 227 18.00 11.37 -6.20
C SER A 227 18.04 12.89 -6.11
#